data_AF-R7J974-F1
#
_entry.id   AF-R7J974-F1
#
_cell.length_a   1.000
_cell.length_b   1.000
_cell.length_c   1.000
_cell.angle_alpha   90.00
_cell.angle_beta   90.00
_cell.angle_gamma   90.00
#
_symmetry.space_group_name_H-M   'P 1'
#
loop_
_entity.id
_entity.type
_entity.pdbx_description
1 polymer ?
#
loop_
_entity_poly.entity_id
_entity_poly.type
_entity_poly.pdbx_seq_one_letter_code
_entity_poly.pdbx_strand_id
1 'polypeptide(L)'
;MKVSTVQSSYCHSVYSPNSGSAPAKKRAVSPEIIMLGAIVSAVAVHKITHPVKKVCSEYVKSLAAGVSEMTGRKINPLSLSCVMNKEEFIEQILKLKKNNYAYTPENIKNFGFQADFHMHTDYTDGKISVKKLLNEISEYSDKLFQRTGRKFIFSISDHDSVKAVKDALVIISENPEKFRNVKFIPGVELSFSHKAPKASNPCEISEVLAYGFDPFKIDKYCDKLQSKRNDTIDNMLADIRKALPLTDFNKDELIKTYNLNPDCLMMNSQWAVNHYAQTKHAITIQASRRGLDASKLYSDTMKNIDVKNRNIWYLKKNNVLDKDIDETNIISNVRKKYEPHLVNNQIVLTNESSFENLINLFKDDDNVVLSFAHPYFTAMKFHNPRKALNSFVHKSNGLIKVSEAYHQAYPGDVSADKVNETNDYLKYLIKIGGSDNHKATYIGVNE
;
A
#
# COMPACT_ATOMS: atom_id res chain seq x y z
N MET A 1 21.26 -6.30 -66.87
CA MET A 1 21.29 -7.10 -65.63
C MET A 1 19.92 -7.69 -65.40
N LYS A 2 19.86 -8.99 -65.09
CA LYS A 2 18.69 -9.87 -65.17
C LYS A 2 17.65 -9.63 -64.06
N VAL A 3 16.39 -9.77 -64.46
CA VAL A 3 15.14 -9.83 -63.70
C VAL A 3 14.93 -11.25 -63.14
N SER A 4 14.30 -11.39 -61.96
CA SER A 4 13.21 -12.37 -61.72
C SER A 4 12.63 -12.32 -60.30
N THR A 5 11.32 -12.08 -60.24
CA THR A 5 10.35 -12.35 -59.16
C THR A 5 9.96 -13.84 -59.08
N VAL A 6 9.70 -14.42 -57.90
CA VAL A 6 8.87 -15.64 -57.73
C VAL A 6 8.24 -15.65 -56.32
N GLN A 7 6.96 -15.28 -56.20
CA GLN A 7 5.75 -16.12 -55.96
C GLN A 7 5.55 -16.71 -54.56
N SER A 8 4.41 -16.32 -53.98
CA SER A 8 3.67 -17.04 -52.95
C SER A 8 3.10 -18.35 -53.50
N SER A 9 3.11 -19.41 -52.70
CA SER A 9 2.20 -20.54 -52.88
C SER A 9 1.71 -21.03 -51.52
N TYR A 10 0.51 -20.59 -51.15
CA TYR A 10 -0.38 -21.35 -50.29
C TYR A 10 -0.72 -22.66 -51.01
N CYS A 11 -0.50 -23.80 -50.36
CA CYS A 11 -1.02 -25.08 -50.82
C CYS A 11 -1.94 -25.65 -49.74
N HIS A 12 -3.22 -25.78 -50.08
CA HIS A 12 -4.20 -26.54 -49.32
C HIS A 12 -3.79 -28.02 -49.24
N SER A 13 -3.73 -28.59 -48.04
CA SER A 13 -3.72 -30.04 -47.88
C SER A 13 -5.16 -30.56 -47.89
N VAL A 14 -5.55 -31.22 -48.98
CA VAL A 14 -6.76 -32.04 -49.04
C VAL A 14 -6.42 -33.44 -48.52
N TYR A 15 -7.24 -33.94 -47.62
CA TYR A 15 -7.18 -35.30 -47.07
C TYR A 15 -7.47 -36.34 -48.16
N SER A 16 -6.66 -37.39 -48.28
CA SER A 16 -7.03 -38.62 -48.96
C SER A 16 -6.49 -39.84 -48.22
N PRO A 17 -7.34 -40.83 -47.87
CA PRO A 17 -6.93 -42.05 -47.20
C PRO A 17 -6.46 -43.11 -48.22
N ASN A 18 -5.57 -43.99 -47.74
CA ASN A 18 -5.14 -45.27 -48.33
C ASN A 18 -4.07 -45.25 -49.44
N SER A 19 -2.83 -45.62 -49.05
CA SER A 19 -2.10 -46.72 -49.71
C SER A 19 -0.83 -47.12 -48.93
N GLY A 20 -0.73 -48.40 -48.57
CA GLY A 20 0.51 -49.18 -48.69
C GLY A 20 1.60 -49.00 -47.62
N SER A 21 1.65 -49.95 -46.69
CA SER A 21 2.77 -50.21 -45.80
C SER A 21 4.09 -50.50 -46.54
N ALA A 22 5.12 -49.68 -46.29
CA ALA A 22 6.52 -50.02 -46.56
C ALA A 22 7.26 -50.29 -45.23
N PRO A 23 8.23 -51.21 -45.17
CA PRO A 23 8.87 -51.59 -43.92
C PRO A 23 9.76 -50.45 -43.41
N ALA A 24 9.50 -50.02 -42.18
CA ALA A 24 10.32 -49.01 -41.50
C ALA A 24 11.75 -49.54 -41.32
N LYS A 25 12.72 -48.88 -41.98
CA LYS A 25 14.14 -49.04 -41.68
C LYS A 25 14.36 -48.70 -40.21
N LYS A 26 14.82 -49.67 -39.41
CA LYS A 26 15.30 -49.42 -38.04
C LYS A 26 16.44 -48.39 -38.11
N ARG A 27 16.17 -47.16 -37.69
CA ARG A 27 17.22 -46.19 -37.39
C ARG A 27 17.99 -46.73 -36.19
N ALA A 28 19.28 -47.01 -36.39
CA ALA A 28 20.20 -47.20 -35.29
C ALA A 28 20.23 -45.90 -34.48
N VAL A 29 19.73 -45.98 -33.25
CA VAL A 29 19.77 -44.88 -32.28
C VAL A 29 21.23 -44.75 -31.85
N SER A 30 21.83 -43.57 -32.01
CA SER A 30 23.22 -43.37 -31.61
C SER A 30 23.36 -43.57 -30.08
N PRO A 31 24.50 -44.09 -29.60
CA PRO A 31 24.76 -44.26 -28.16
C PRO A 31 24.52 -42.98 -27.35
N GLU A 32 24.78 -41.82 -27.95
CA GLU A 32 24.57 -40.49 -27.36
C GLU A 32 23.09 -40.18 -27.08
N ILE A 33 22.17 -40.57 -27.98
CA ILE A 33 20.72 -40.36 -27.79
C ILE A 33 20.19 -41.28 -26.68
N ILE A 34 20.71 -42.50 -26.57
CA ILE A 34 20.37 -43.43 -25.49
C ILE A 34 20.92 -42.89 -24.15
N MET A 35 22.13 -42.33 -24.14
CA MET A 35 22.74 -41.76 -22.95
C MET A 35 21.99 -40.50 -22.47
N LEU A 36 21.58 -39.61 -23.38
CA LEU A 36 20.73 -38.45 -23.06
C LEU A 36 19.35 -38.89 -22.54
N GLY A 37 18.72 -39.87 -23.18
CA GLY A 37 17.43 -40.41 -22.74
C GLY A 37 17.49 -41.06 -21.34
N ALA A 38 18.57 -41.77 -21.05
CA ALA A 38 18.82 -42.38 -19.74
C ALA A 38 19.10 -41.33 -18.65
N ILE A 39 19.86 -40.26 -18.97
CA ILE A 39 20.12 -39.15 -18.04
C ILE A 39 18.84 -38.38 -17.72
N VAL A 40 18.04 -38.04 -18.74
CA VAL A 40 16.76 -37.34 -18.54
C VAL A 40 15.78 -38.20 -17.73
N SER A 41 15.72 -39.50 -18.00
CA SER A 41 14.88 -40.45 -17.24
C SER A 41 15.37 -40.62 -15.81
N ALA A 42 16.68 -40.72 -15.57
CA ALA A 42 17.25 -40.82 -14.24
C ALA A 42 17.02 -39.55 -13.41
N VAL A 43 17.13 -38.36 -14.01
CA VAL A 43 16.81 -37.08 -13.35
C VAL A 43 15.33 -36.96 -13.03
N ALA A 44 14.44 -37.40 -13.95
CA ALA A 44 13.00 -37.43 -13.71
C ALA A 44 12.64 -38.41 -12.58
N VAL A 45 13.19 -39.63 -12.61
CA VAL A 45 13.00 -40.64 -11.55
C VAL A 45 13.61 -40.16 -10.23
N HIS A 46 14.75 -39.48 -10.24
CA HIS A 46 15.36 -38.91 -9.03
C HIS A 46 14.48 -37.79 -8.42
N LYS A 47 13.92 -36.89 -9.23
CA LYS A 47 12.97 -35.86 -8.75
C LYS A 47 11.65 -36.45 -8.22
N ILE A 48 11.21 -37.59 -8.75
CA ILE A 48 9.99 -38.29 -8.31
C ILE A 48 10.25 -39.08 -7.02
N THR A 49 11.42 -39.71 -6.89
CA THR A 49 11.77 -40.55 -5.73
C THR A 49 12.33 -39.74 -4.55
N HIS A 50 12.87 -38.56 -4.81
CA HIS A 50 13.38 -37.64 -3.80
C HIS A 50 12.70 -36.27 -3.98
N PRO A 51 11.45 -36.09 -3.52
CA PRO A 51 10.84 -34.77 -3.51
C PRO A 51 11.77 -33.83 -2.74
N VAL A 52 12.24 -32.78 -3.41
CA VAL A 52 13.09 -31.77 -2.80
C VAL A 52 12.36 -31.28 -1.55
N LYS A 53 12.91 -31.57 -0.36
CA LYS A 53 12.40 -31.00 0.88
C LYS A 53 12.33 -29.50 0.66
N LYS A 54 11.13 -28.92 0.73
CA LYS A 54 10.91 -27.49 0.54
C LYS A 54 11.71 -26.76 1.62
N VAL A 55 12.91 -26.28 1.28
CA VAL A 55 13.76 -25.55 2.23
C VAL A 55 13.12 -24.19 2.42
N CYS A 56 12.60 -23.96 3.61
CA CYS A 56 12.01 -22.68 3.99
C CYS A 56 13.13 -21.63 4.09
N SER A 57 12.94 -20.45 3.48
CA SER A 57 13.91 -19.36 3.57
C SER A 57 14.06 -18.88 5.02
N GLU A 58 15.23 -18.32 5.37
CA GLU A 58 15.45 -17.74 6.70
C GLU A 58 14.45 -16.62 7.01
N TYR A 59 14.04 -15.86 5.98
CA TYR A 59 12.99 -14.86 6.11
C TYR A 59 11.67 -15.48 6.62
N VAL A 60 11.16 -16.53 5.97
CA VAL A 60 9.91 -17.17 6.38
C VAL A 60 10.03 -17.86 7.74
N LYS A 61 11.23 -18.36 8.10
CA LYS A 61 11.50 -18.84 9.46
C LYS A 61 11.40 -17.72 10.51
N SER A 62 11.94 -16.53 10.21
CA SER A 62 11.85 -15.34 11.07
C SER A 62 10.38 -14.95 11.29
N LEU A 63 9.58 -14.90 10.22
CA LEU A 63 8.15 -14.63 10.32
C LEU A 63 7.42 -15.66 11.19
N ALA A 64 7.67 -16.95 10.99
CA ALA A 64 7.05 -18.00 11.78
C ALA A 64 7.45 -17.93 13.26
N ALA A 65 8.68 -17.53 13.57
CA ALA A 65 9.13 -17.30 14.94
C ALA A 65 8.38 -16.12 15.57
N GLY A 66 8.24 -15.00 14.85
CA GLY A 66 7.48 -13.83 15.33
C GLY A 66 5.99 -14.13 15.55
N VAL A 67 5.34 -14.89 14.65
CA VAL A 67 3.98 -15.38 14.87
C VAL A 67 3.94 -16.28 16.12
N SER A 68 4.92 -17.17 16.28
CA SER A 68 4.96 -18.07 17.43
C SER A 68 5.05 -17.35 18.76
N GLU A 69 5.89 -16.31 18.83
CA GLU A 69 6.04 -15.44 19.99
C GLU A 69 4.73 -14.70 20.28
N MET A 70 4.13 -14.08 19.27
CA MET A 70 2.90 -13.31 19.41
C MET A 70 1.71 -14.16 19.87
N THR A 71 1.59 -15.41 19.39
CA THR A 71 0.44 -16.28 19.72
C THR A 71 0.72 -17.26 20.86
N GLY A 72 1.97 -17.39 21.31
CA GLY A 72 2.39 -18.42 22.27
C GLY A 72 2.30 -19.86 21.74
N ARG A 73 2.23 -20.05 20.42
CA ARG A 73 2.06 -21.37 19.77
C ARG A 73 3.24 -21.63 18.85
N LYS A 74 3.77 -22.85 18.80
CA LYS A 74 4.84 -23.19 17.86
C LYS A 74 4.31 -23.29 16.43
N ILE A 75 4.72 -22.36 15.57
CA ILE A 75 4.34 -22.34 14.15
C ILE A 75 5.38 -23.07 13.31
N ASN A 76 4.91 -23.94 12.41
CA ASN A 76 5.76 -24.55 11.38
C ASN A 76 6.00 -23.52 10.26
N PRO A 77 7.25 -23.15 9.92
CA PRO A 77 7.54 -22.21 8.85
C PRO A 77 6.90 -22.56 7.49
N LEU A 78 6.67 -23.84 7.20
CA LEU A 78 6.00 -24.27 5.96
C LEU A 78 4.53 -23.84 5.87
N SER A 79 3.88 -23.53 7.00
CA SER A 79 2.53 -22.95 7.02
C SER A 79 2.49 -21.55 6.38
N LEU A 80 3.62 -20.85 6.32
CA LEU A 80 3.76 -19.56 5.66
C LEU A 80 4.37 -19.67 4.26
N SER A 81 4.26 -20.84 3.61
CA SER A 81 4.94 -21.05 2.32
C SER A 81 4.32 -20.33 1.10
N CYS A 82 3.18 -19.64 1.29
CA CYS A 82 2.65 -18.68 0.32
C CYS A 82 3.32 -17.30 0.44
N VAL A 83 4.05 -17.03 1.54
CA VAL A 83 4.74 -15.77 1.77
C VAL A 83 6.03 -15.70 0.96
N MET A 84 6.20 -14.62 0.20
CA MET A 84 7.34 -14.38 -0.66
C MET A 84 8.43 -13.61 0.08
N ASN A 85 9.69 -13.94 -0.21
CA ASN A 85 10.82 -13.07 0.06
C ASN A 85 11.01 -12.05 -1.08
N LYS A 86 12.01 -11.18 -0.97
CA LYS A 86 12.31 -10.15 -1.98
C LYS A 86 12.54 -10.74 -3.37
N GLU A 87 13.37 -11.79 -3.45
CA GLU A 87 13.76 -12.39 -4.72
C GLU A 87 12.54 -12.99 -5.44
N GLU A 88 11.71 -13.77 -4.71
CA GLU A 88 10.46 -14.30 -5.24
C GLU A 88 9.54 -13.18 -5.70
N PHE A 89 9.38 -12.12 -4.91
CA PHE A 89 8.53 -10.98 -5.26
C PHE A 89 8.99 -10.30 -6.54
N ILE A 90 10.27 -9.95 -6.66
CA ILE A 90 10.84 -9.34 -7.88
C ILE A 90 10.65 -10.27 -9.08
N GLU A 91 10.89 -11.57 -8.93
CA GLU A 91 10.69 -12.55 -10.01
C GLU A 91 9.23 -12.60 -10.48
N GLN A 92 8.26 -12.51 -9.56
CA GLN A 92 6.84 -12.52 -9.91
C GLN A 92 6.41 -11.24 -10.61
N ILE A 93 6.76 -10.05 -10.10
CA ILE A 93 6.28 -8.79 -10.68
C ILE A 93 6.85 -8.53 -12.09
N LEU A 94 8.05 -9.04 -12.40
CA LEU A 94 8.63 -8.94 -13.75
C LEU A 94 7.84 -9.71 -14.81
N LYS A 95 6.97 -10.65 -14.41
CA LYS A 95 6.11 -11.43 -15.31
C LYS A 95 4.74 -10.77 -15.55
N LEU A 96 4.41 -9.73 -14.79
CA LEU A 96 3.12 -9.06 -14.83
C LEU A 96 3.13 -7.88 -15.81
N LYS A 97 1.97 -7.59 -16.38
CA LYS A 97 1.72 -6.43 -17.25
C LYS A 97 0.76 -5.46 -16.56
N LYS A 98 0.64 -4.22 -17.05
CA LYS A 98 -0.30 -3.22 -16.53
C LYS A 98 -1.71 -3.76 -16.30
N ASN A 99 -2.25 -4.52 -17.26
CA ASN A 99 -3.60 -5.11 -17.14
C ASN A 99 -3.73 -6.09 -15.96
N ASN A 100 -2.63 -6.69 -15.49
CA ASN A 100 -2.67 -7.59 -14.35
C ASN A 100 -2.93 -6.88 -13.01
N TYR A 101 -2.80 -5.57 -12.99
CA TYR A 101 -3.10 -4.74 -11.82
C TYR A 101 -4.48 -4.10 -11.90
N ALA A 102 -5.14 -4.08 -13.06
CA ALA A 102 -6.36 -3.30 -13.25
C ALA A 102 -7.53 -3.86 -12.41
N TYR A 103 -7.94 -3.11 -11.39
CA TYR A 103 -9.00 -3.42 -10.45
C TYR A 103 -10.34 -2.89 -10.97
N THR A 104 -10.89 -3.61 -11.95
CA THR A 104 -12.20 -3.30 -12.55
C THR A 104 -13.09 -4.53 -12.52
N PRO A 105 -14.42 -4.38 -12.45
CA PRO A 105 -15.34 -5.52 -12.48
C PRO A 105 -15.11 -6.45 -13.66
N GLU A 106 -14.87 -5.90 -14.85
CA GLU A 106 -14.59 -6.69 -16.06
C GLU A 106 -13.28 -7.47 -15.95
N ASN A 107 -12.20 -6.84 -15.49
CA ASN A 107 -10.90 -7.50 -15.41
C ASN A 107 -10.84 -8.55 -14.29
N ILE A 108 -11.59 -8.35 -13.20
CA ILE A 108 -11.82 -9.36 -12.15
C ILE A 108 -12.61 -10.54 -12.73
N LYS A 109 -13.74 -10.27 -13.40
CA LYS A 109 -14.57 -11.32 -14.02
C LYS A 109 -13.81 -12.14 -15.06
N ASN A 110 -12.94 -11.50 -15.82
CA ASN A 110 -12.12 -12.14 -16.86
C ASN A 110 -10.82 -12.76 -16.32
N PHE A 111 -10.60 -12.75 -15.00
CA PHE A 111 -9.37 -13.26 -14.36
C PHE A 111 -8.08 -12.60 -14.86
N GLY A 112 -8.19 -11.37 -15.36
CA GLY A 112 -7.06 -10.55 -15.77
C GLY A 112 -6.39 -9.89 -14.57
N PHE A 113 -7.12 -9.58 -13.51
CA PHE A 113 -6.61 -9.02 -12.25
C PHE A 113 -5.85 -10.10 -11.47
N GLN A 114 -4.53 -9.98 -11.40
CA GLN A 114 -3.64 -11.02 -10.86
C GLN A 114 -2.76 -10.52 -9.73
N ALA A 115 -2.63 -9.20 -9.56
CA ALA A 115 -1.86 -8.65 -8.45
C ALA A 115 -2.35 -7.29 -7.96
N ASP A 116 -2.14 -7.05 -6.67
CA ASP A 116 -2.45 -5.79 -6.00
C ASP A 116 -1.53 -5.57 -4.79
N PHE A 117 -0.79 -4.47 -4.80
CA PHE A 117 0.22 -4.19 -3.77
C PHE A 117 -0.04 -2.93 -2.95
N HIS A 118 -1.25 -2.37 -3.06
CA HIS A 118 -1.67 -1.21 -2.27
C HIS A 118 -3.11 -1.40 -1.80
N MET A 119 -3.31 -1.69 -0.52
CA MET A 119 -4.64 -1.82 0.09
C MET A 119 -4.61 -1.57 1.60
N HIS A 120 -5.73 -1.06 2.11
CA HIS A 120 -5.90 -0.65 3.50
C HIS A 120 -6.97 -1.49 4.18
N THR A 121 -6.75 -1.77 5.47
CA THR A 121 -7.68 -2.51 6.31
C THR A 121 -8.29 -1.60 7.37
N ASP A 122 -9.23 -2.15 8.15
CA ASP A 122 -9.82 -1.47 9.31
C ASP A 122 -8.82 -1.19 10.45
N TYR A 123 -7.57 -1.63 10.34
CA TYR A 123 -6.49 -1.20 11.24
C TYR A 123 -6.05 0.25 11.01
N THR A 124 -6.32 0.84 9.84
CA THR A 124 -5.97 2.24 9.52
C THR A 124 -7.19 3.02 9.04
N ASP A 125 -7.28 3.33 7.75
CA ASP A 125 -8.35 4.11 7.12
C ASP A 125 -9.19 3.29 6.12
N GLY A 126 -8.87 2.00 5.95
CA GLY A 126 -9.70 1.04 5.27
C GLY A 126 -10.93 0.64 6.07
N LYS A 127 -11.82 -0.14 5.44
CA LYS A 127 -13.08 -0.61 6.06
C LYS A 127 -13.27 -2.11 6.05
N ILE A 128 -12.34 -2.85 5.43
CA ILE A 128 -12.38 -4.31 5.35
C ILE A 128 -11.50 -4.88 6.45
N SER A 129 -12.03 -5.87 7.18
CA SER A 129 -11.22 -6.61 8.15
C SER A 129 -10.26 -7.57 7.46
N VAL A 130 -9.10 -7.82 8.08
CA VAL A 130 -8.08 -8.74 7.55
C VAL A 130 -8.67 -10.11 7.22
N LYS A 131 -9.49 -10.66 8.12
CA LYS A 131 -10.15 -11.96 7.90
C LYS A 131 -11.06 -11.95 6.67
N LYS A 132 -11.87 -10.90 6.47
CA LYS A 132 -12.76 -10.80 5.32
C LYS A 132 -11.96 -10.64 4.02
N LEU A 133 -10.94 -9.78 4.02
CA LEU A 133 -10.02 -9.59 2.89
C LEU A 133 -9.38 -10.91 2.46
N LEU A 134 -8.80 -11.66 3.41
CA LEU A 134 -8.15 -12.94 3.14
C LEU A 134 -9.12 -14.00 2.62
N ASN A 135 -10.38 -13.99 3.07
CA ASN A 135 -11.42 -14.88 2.52
C ASN A 135 -11.71 -14.57 1.04
N GLU A 136 -11.99 -13.30 0.72
CA GLU A 136 -12.29 -12.89 -0.65
C GLU A 136 -11.10 -13.14 -1.59
N ILE A 137 -9.87 -12.89 -1.12
CA ILE A 137 -8.65 -13.19 -1.87
C ILE A 137 -8.49 -14.69 -2.12
N SER A 138 -8.68 -15.52 -1.10
CA SER A 138 -8.55 -16.99 -1.23
C SER A 138 -9.55 -17.54 -2.25
N GLU A 139 -10.82 -17.14 -2.16
CA GLU A 139 -11.88 -17.57 -3.08
C GLU A 139 -11.61 -17.13 -4.52
N TYR A 140 -11.21 -15.87 -4.72
CA TYR A 140 -10.83 -15.37 -6.03
C TYR A 140 -9.60 -16.09 -6.60
N SER A 141 -8.60 -16.33 -5.75
CA SER A 141 -7.34 -16.99 -6.15
C SER A 141 -7.54 -18.42 -6.63
N ASP A 142 -8.45 -19.16 -6.01
CA ASP A 142 -8.80 -20.51 -6.43
C ASP A 142 -9.44 -20.51 -7.83
N LYS A 143 -10.38 -19.60 -8.08
CA LYS A 143 -11.02 -19.43 -9.40
C LYS A 143 -10.00 -18.98 -10.46
N LEU A 144 -9.14 -18.02 -10.12
CA LEU A 144 -8.05 -17.54 -10.97
C LEU A 144 -7.09 -18.69 -11.34
N PHE A 145 -6.68 -19.49 -10.36
CA PHE A 145 -5.75 -20.61 -10.58
C PHE A 145 -6.38 -21.70 -11.46
N GLN A 146 -7.64 -22.06 -11.22
CA GLN A 146 -8.36 -23.02 -12.07
C GLN A 146 -8.43 -22.56 -13.53
N ARG A 147 -8.62 -21.25 -13.75
CA ARG A 147 -8.75 -20.69 -15.11
C ARG A 147 -7.42 -20.49 -15.82
N THR A 148 -6.37 -20.12 -15.10
CA THR A 148 -5.13 -19.59 -15.70
C THR A 148 -3.85 -20.33 -15.29
N GLY A 149 -3.92 -21.18 -14.27
CA GLY A 149 -2.75 -21.78 -13.61
C GLY A 149 -1.89 -20.78 -12.83
N ARG A 150 -2.31 -19.52 -12.70
CA ARG A 150 -1.58 -18.47 -11.99
C ARG A 150 -2.16 -18.23 -10.60
N LYS A 151 -1.29 -17.86 -9.67
CA LYS A 151 -1.68 -17.47 -8.30
C LYS A 151 -1.95 -15.98 -8.23
N PHE A 152 -2.87 -15.57 -7.36
CA PHE A 152 -3.06 -14.15 -7.06
C PHE A 152 -1.93 -13.68 -6.14
N ILE A 153 -1.42 -12.48 -6.39
CA ILE A 153 -0.27 -11.94 -5.68
C ILE A 153 -0.67 -10.65 -4.99
N PHE A 154 -0.49 -10.54 -3.68
CA PHE A 154 -0.95 -9.35 -2.98
C PHE A 154 -0.09 -8.95 -1.78
N SER A 155 -0.34 -7.74 -1.32
CA SER A 155 0.21 -7.16 -0.09
C SER A 155 -0.87 -6.42 0.67
N ILE A 156 -0.75 -6.33 2.00
CA ILE A 156 -1.51 -5.39 2.84
C ILE A 156 -0.55 -4.26 3.17
N SER A 157 -0.95 -2.99 2.97
CA SER A 157 -0.06 -1.84 3.04
C SER A 157 -0.65 -0.70 3.86
N ASP A 158 -1.20 -1.03 5.03
CA ASP A 158 -1.75 -0.06 5.97
C ASP A 158 -0.76 1.08 6.30
N HIS A 159 -1.30 2.28 6.53
CA HIS A 159 -0.52 3.47 6.87
C HIS A 159 0.19 3.34 8.23
N ASP A 160 1.52 3.44 8.23
CA ASP A 160 2.37 3.55 9.41
C ASP A 160 2.08 2.52 10.52
N SER A 161 1.63 1.33 10.11
CA SER A 161 1.21 0.24 10.99
C SER A 161 1.37 -1.11 10.32
N VAL A 162 1.85 -2.09 11.08
CA VAL A 162 2.05 -3.47 10.63
C VAL A 162 1.13 -4.46 11.31
N LYS A 163 0.15 -3.97 12.10
CA LYS A 163 -0.75 -4.81 12.90
C LYS A 163 -1.57 -5.76 12.02
N ALA A 164 -2.12 -5.27 10.91
CA ALA A 164 -2.89 -6.09 9.96
C ALA A 164 -2.04 -7.16 9.27
N VAL A 165 -0.79 -6.85 8.94
CA VAL A 165 0.15 -7.84 8.37
C VAL A 165 0.44 -8.96 9.36
N LYS A 166 0.66 -8.63 10.63
CA LYS A 166 0.85 -9.63 11.69
C LYS A 166 -0.37 -10.53 11.84
N ASP A 167 -1.58 -9.95 11.85
CA ASP A 167 -2.84 -10.71 11.92
C ASP A 167 -3.01 -11.61 10.68
N ALA A 168 -2.68 -11.10 9.49
CA ALA A 168 -2.72 -11.89 8.26
C ALA A 168 -1.77 -13.10 8.32
N LEU A 169 -0.55 -12.92 8.85
CA LEU A 169 0.39 -14.02 9.04
C LEU A 169 -0.14 -15.09 10.01
N VAL A 170 -0.81 -14.68 11.10
CA VAL A 170 -1.49 -15.63 12.01
C VAL A 170 -2.54 -16.43 11.25
N ILE A 171 -3.49 -15.75 10.60
CA ILE A 171 -4.61 -16.39 9.89
C ILE A 171 -4.11 -17.35 8.80
N ILE A 172 -3.08 -16.95 8.05
CA ILE A 172 -2.44 -17.79 7.03
C ILE A 172 -1.81 -19.03 7.68
N SER A 173 -1.07 -18.86 8.77
CA SER A 173 -0.37 -19.97 9.45
C SER A 173 -1.33 -21.01 10.04
N GLU A 174 -2.53 -20.59 10.44
CA GLU A 174 -3.58 -21.48 10.96
C GLU A 174 -4.29 -22.28 9.86
N ASN A 175 -4.35 -21.76 8.63
CA ASN A 175 -5.06 -22.38 7.51
C ASN A 175 -4.26 -22.37 6.20
N PRO A 176 -3.05 -22.95 6.14
CA PRO A 176 -2.15 -22.80 5.00
C PRO A 176 -2.71 -23.32 3.68
N GLU A 177 -3.49 -24.40 3.71
CA GLU A 177 -4.11 -24.99 2.52
C GLU A 177 -5.12 -24.08 1.83
N LYS A 178 -5.82 -23.24 2.61
CA LYS A 178 -6.76 -22.24 2.09
C LYS A 178 -6.05 -21.18 1.23
N PHE A 179 -4.77 -20.94 1.50
CA PHE A 179 -3.96 -19.93 0.82
C PHE A 179 -2.96 -20.55 -0.18
N ARG A 180 -3.12 -21.83 -0.55
CA ARG A 180 -2.18 -22.52 -1.46
C ARG A 180 -2.06 -21.86 -2.83
N ASN A 181 -3.12 -21.19 -3.31
CA ASN A 181 -3.18 -20.52 -4.62
C ASN A 181 -2.92 -19.01 -4.54
N VAL A 182 -2.42 -18.55 -3.39
CA VAL A 182 -2.10 -17.16 -3.10
C VAL A 182 -0.58 -17.01 -3.00
N LYS A 183 -0.08 -15.82 -3.31
CA LYS A 183 1.27 -15.35 -2.98
C LYS A 183 1.15 -14.04 -2.22
N PHE A 184 1.64 -14.02 -0.98
CA PHE A 184 1.56 -12.86 -0.09
C PHE A 184 2.95 -12.25 0.10
N ILE A 185 3.05 -10.93 0.14
CA ILE A 185 4.25 -10.25 0.63
C ILE A 185 3.85 -9.22 1.69
N PRO A 186 4.45 -9.26 2.91
CA PRO A 186 4.29 -8.21 3.91
C PRO A 186 4.56 -6.83 3.32
N GLY A 187 3.61 -5.90 3.51
CA GLY A 187 3.65 -4.53 3.02
C GLY A 187 3.35 -3.52 4.12
N VAL A 188 3.75 -2.28 3.92
CA VAL A 188 3.36 -1.14 4.77
C VAL A 188 3.52 0.13 3.95
N GLU A 189 2.59 1.07 4.08
CA GLU A 189 2.76 2.42 3.56
C GLU A 189 3.33 3.32 4.66
N LEU A 190 4.55 3.81 4.47
CA LEU A 190 5.26 4.61 5.45
C LEU A 190 5.33 6.06 5.00
N SER A 191 4.81 6.94 5.84
CA SER A 191 4.84 8.37 5.63
C SER A 191 6.20 8.96 5.98
N PHE A 192 6.60 9.99 5.23
CA PHE A 192 7.79 10.78 5.52
C PHE A 192 7.61 12.23 5.13
N SER A 193 8.05 13.11 6.01
CA SER A 193 8.18 14.53 5.78
C SER A 193 9.43 14.86 4.98
N HIS A 194 9.30 15.83 4.09
CA HIS A 194 10.40 16.35 3.29
C HIS A 194 10.22 17.85 3.04
N LYS A 195 11.32 18.51 2.66
CA LYS A 195 11.27 19.91 2.23
C LYS A 195 10.46 20.04 0.95
N ALA A 196 9.60 21.04 0.88
CA ALA A 196 8.82 21.37 -0.30
C ALA A 196 8.79 22.89 -0.52
N PRO A 197 9.90 23.50 -0.97
CA PRO A 197 10.08 24.97 -0.98
C PRO A 197 9.15 25.76 -1.91
N LYS A 198 8.20 25.10 -2.62
CA LYS A 198 7.17 25.75 -3.45
C LYS A 198 5.73 25.40 -3.04
N ALA A 199 5.52 24.55 -2.04
CA ALA A 199 4.19 24.41 -1.47
C ALA A 199 3.89 25.62 -0.58
N SER A 200 2.60 25.87 -0.30
CA SER A 200 2.19 26.86 0.71
C SER A 200 2.79 26.54 2.08
N ASN A 201 3.18 25.28 2.31
CA ASN A 201 3.87 24.80 3.48
C ASN A 201 5.35 24.51 3.16
N PRO A 202 6.30 24.90 4.01
CA PRO A 202 7.74 24.67 3.76
C PRO A 202 8.14 23.18 3.83
N CYS A 203 7.29 22.37 4.45
CA CYS A 203 7.41 20.93 4.58
C CYS A 203 6.13 20.26 4.09
N GLU A 204 6.28 19.15 3.39
CA GLU A 204 5.18 18.31 2.92
C GLU A 204 5.45 16.85 3.31
N ILE A 205 4.41 16.03 3.36
CA ILE A 205 4.50 14.60 3.66
C ILE A 205 4.27 13.82 2.39
N SER A 206 5.09 12.82 2.11
CA SER A 206 4.88 11.83 1.04
C SER A 206 5.00 10.43 1.62
N GLU A 207 4.71 9.41 0.80
CA GLU A 207 4.67 8.02 1.24
C GLU A 207 5.55 7.13 0.38
N VAL A 208 6.05 6.06 1.00
CA VAL A 208 6.69 4.93 0.31
C VAL A 208 6.02 3.64 0.74
N LEU A 209 5.92 2.69 -0.18
CA LEU A 209 5.53 1.32 0.14
C LEU A 209 6.79 0.52 0.41
N ALA A 210 6.86 -0.18 1.53
CA ALA A 210 7.92 -1.13 1.84
C ALA A 210 7.40 -2.56 1.75
N TYR A 211 8.15 -3.46 1.13
CA TYR A 211 7.79 -4.86 0.95
C TYR A 211 8.88 -5.81 1.42
N GLY A 212 8.49 -6.97 1.93
CA GLY A 212 9.42 -8.06 2.27
C GLY A 212 10.14 -7.87 3.60
N PHE A 213 9.70 -6.95 4.45
CA PHE A 213 10.25 -6.78 5.80
C PHE A 213 9.68 -7.81 6.78
N ASP A 214 10.31 -7.96 7.94
CA ASP A 214 9.75 -8.67 9.08
C ASP A 214 8.89 -7.71 9.94
N PRO A 215 7.55 -7.88 9.98
CA PRO A 215 6.67 -6.96 10.70
C PRO A 215 6.88 -6.99 12.21
N PHE A 216 7.51 -8.04 12.76
CA PHE A 216 7.80 -8.15 14.19
C PHE A 216 9.07 -7.37 14.59
N LYS A 217 9.85 -6.87 13.62
CA LYS A 217 11.04 -6.04 13.87
C LYS A 217 10.75 -4.54 13.75
N ILE A 218 9.78 -4.16 12.92
CA ILE A 218 9.47 -2.74 12.64
C ILE A 218 8.28 -2.20 13.43
N ASP A 219 7.55 -3.05 14.14
CA ASP A 219 6.40 -2.65 14.97
C ASP A 219 6.76 -1.57 15.99
N LYS A 220 7.90 -1.70 16.69
CA LYS A 220 8.39 -0.72 17.66
C LYS A 220 8.61 0.66 17.04
N TYR A 221 9.02 0.69 15.77
CA TYR A 221 9.16 1.94 15.03
C TYR A 221 7.78 2.58 14.78
N CYS A 222 6.82 1.78 14.32
CA CYS A 222 5.44 2.21 14.07
C CYS A 222 4.79 2.69 15.36
N ASP A 223 4.86 1.92 16.45
CA ASP A 223 4.30 2.27 17.76
C ASP A 223 4.89 3.58 18.30
N LYS A 224 6.19 3.80 18.11
CA LYS A 224 6.83 5.07 18.49
C LYS A 224 6.31 6.25 17.67
N LEU A 225 6.08 6.06 16.37
CA LEU A 225 5.49 7.09 15.52
C LEU A 225 4.04 7.41 15.96
N GLN A 226 3.24 6.38 16.22
CA GLN A 226 1.87 6.53 16.73
C GLN A 226 1.84 7.26 18.08
N SER A 227 2.74 6.93 19.01
CA SER A 227 2.87 7.64 20.29
C SER A 227 3.16 9.13 20.09
N LYS A 228 4.08 9.49 19.19
CA LYS A 228 4.40 10.91 18.92
C LYS A 228 3.21 11.67 18.34
N ARG A 229 2.43 11.03 17.45
CA ARG A 229 1.19 11.63 16.90
C ARG A 229 0.15 11.84 18.00
N ASN A 230 -0.01 10.86 18.88
CA ASN A 230 -0.90 10.98 20.02
C ASN A 230 -0.46 12.09 20.98
N ASP A 231 0.82 12.12 21.35
CA ASP A 231 1.39 13.17 22.21
C ASP A 231 1.21 14.56 21.59
N THR A 232 1.28 14.66 20.27
CA THR A 232 1.03 15.92 19.56
C THR A 232 -0.41 16.39 19.71
N ILE A 233 -1.39 15.48 19.62
CA ILE A 233 -2.80 15.81 19.88
C ILE A 233 -2.96 16.30 21.32
N ASP A 234 -2.41 15.56 22.29
CA ASP A 234 -2.54 15.87 23.71
C ASP A 234 -1.91 17.22 24.07
N ASN A 235 -0.67 17.44 23.64
CA ASN A 235 0.07 18.68 23.92
C ASN A 235 -0.53 19.90 23.20
N MET A 236 -0.95 19.74 21.93
CA MET A 236 -1.57 20.83 21.17
C MET A 236 -2.92 21.23 21.79
N LEU A 237 -3.76 20.28 22.19
CA LEU A 237 -5.01 20.57 22.90
C LEU A 237 -4.75 21.24 24.25
N ALA A 238 -3.73 20.81 25.00
CA ALA A 238 -3.37 21.44 26.28
C ALA A 238 -2.96 22.91 26.11
N ASP A 239 -2.12 23.22 25.11
CA ASP A 239 -1.72 24.58 24.78
C ASP A 239 -2.91 25.45 24.35
N ILE A 240 -3.83 24.90 23.55
CA ILE A 240 -5.05 25.60 23.10
C ILE A 240 -5.97 25.88 24.29
N ARG A 241 -6.23 24.91 25.18
CA ARG A 241 -7.04 25.10 26.39
C ARG A 241 -6.49 26.20 27.28
N LYS A 242 -5.17 26.27 27.43
CA LYS A 242 -4.51 27.34 28.19
C LYS A 242 -4.73 28.71 27.55
N ALA A 243 -4.71 28.79 26.22
CA ALA A 243 -4.87 30.05 25.50
C ALA A 243 -6.33 30.51 25.35
N LEU A 244 -7.29 29.57 25.37
CA LEU A 244 -8.72 29.80 25.18
C LEU A 244 -9.55 29.10 26.26
N PRO A 245 -9.44 29.53 27.54
CA PRO A 245 -10.00 28.79 28.68
C PRO A 245 -11.52 28.74 28.74
N LEU A 246 -12.22 29.60 27.99
CA LEU A 246 -13.68 29.66 27.94
C LEU A 246 -14.29 28.65 26.94
N THR A 247 -13.47 27.95 26.16
CA THR A 247 -13.92 26.91 25.24
C THR A 247 -13.54 25.54 25.79
N ASP A 248 -14.54 24.68 25.99
CA ASP A 248 -14.33 23.32 26.47
C ASP A 248 -13.87 22.41 25.32
N PHE A 249 -12.56 22.23 25.19
CA PHE A 249 -11.96 21.32 24.21
C PHE A 249 -11.79 19.93 24.79
N ASN A 250 -12.24 18.90 24.07
CA ASN A 250 -12.22 17.51 24.51
C ASN A 250 -11.64 16.59 23.42
N LYS A 251 -10.73 15.68 23.80
CA LYS A 251 -10.07 14.77 22.86
C LYS A 251 -11.00 13.69 22.33
N ASP A 252 -11.86 13.14 23.15
CA ASP A 252 -12.84 12.13 22.73
C ASP A 252 -13.87 12.76 21.77
N GLU A 253 -14.25 14.02 22.02
CA GLU A 253 -15.06 14.81 21.09
C GLU A 253 -14.34 15.00 19.75
N LEU A 254 -13.05 15.37 19.75
CA LEU A 254 -12.22 15.44 18.54
C LEU A 254 -12.21 14.11 17.76
N ILE A 255 -11.86 13.01 18.43
CA ILE A 255 -11.73 11.68 17.82
C ILE A 255 -13.05 11.28 17.16
N LYS A 256 -14.16 11.41 17.87
CA LYS A 256 -15.50 11.11 17.36
C LYS A 256 -15.93 12.06 16.25
N THR A 257 -15.59 13.35 16.35
CA THR A 257 -16.00 14.36 15.37
C THR A 257 -15.20 14.28 14.08
N TYR A 258 -14.01 13.70 14.08
CA TYR A 258 -13.21 13.58 12.85
C TYR A 258 -12.98 12.13 12.44
N ASN A 259 -13.71 11.18 13.05
CA ASN A 259 -13.59 9.74 12.83
C ASN A 259 -12.12 9.29 12.86
N LEU A 260 -11.34 9.82 13.81
CA LEU A 260 -9.94 9.43 13.96
C LEU A 260 -9.87 8.02 14.53
N ASN A 261 -8.95 7.20 14.03
CA ASN A 261 -8.67 5.90 14.62
C ASN A 261 -7.66 6.08 15.77
N PRO A 262 -8.06 5.89 17.05
CA PRO A 262 -7.16 6.09 18.18
C PRO A 262 -6.02 5.05 18.23
N ASP A 263 -6.20 3.89 17.58
CA ASP A 263 -5.21 2.82 17.53
C ASP A 263 -4.22 2.98 16.38
N CYS A 264 -4.51 3.89 15.45
CA CYS A 264 -3.63 4.29 14.36
C CYS A 264 -3.98 5.70 13.85
N LEU A 265 -3.28 6.70 14.38
CA LEU A 265 -3.43 8.08 13.96
C LEU A 265 -2.74 8.30 12.62
N MET A 266 -3.48 8.85 11.66
CA MET A 266 -2.96 9.26 10.37
C MET A 266 -1.95 10.39 10.51
N MET A 267 -1.06 10.51 9.51
CA MET A 267 -0.13 11.63 9.38
C MET A 267 -0.86 12.98 9.44
N ASN A 268 -0.11 14.05 9.70
CA ASN A 268 -0.67 15.40 9.76
C ASN A 268 -1.72 15.59 10.87
N SER A 269 -1.62 14.84 11.98
CA SER A 269 -2.63 14.86 13.05
C SER A 269 -2.90 16.25 13.65
N GLN A 270 -1.93 17.18 13.57
CA GLN A 270 -2.08 18.58 13.97
C GLN A 270 -3.20 19.32 13.22
N TRP A 271 -3.51 18.92 11.99
CA TRP A 271 -4.56 19.54 11.19
C TRP A 271 -5.97 19.17 11.68
N ALA A 272 -6.19 17.92 12.10
CA ALA A 272 -7.44 17.52 12.70
C ALA A 272 -7.69 18.29 14.01
N VAL A 273 -6.66 18.45 14.85
CA VAL A 273 -6.74 19.27 16.07
C VAL A 273 -7.04 20.72 15.74
N ASN A 274 -6.38 21.29 14.71
CA ASN A 274 -6.63 22.67 14.28
C ASN A 274 -8.08 22.86 13.83
N HIS A 275 -8.60 22.01 12.94
CA HIS A 275 -9.98 22.14 12.45
C HIS A 275 -11.00 21.96 13.57
N TYR A 276 -10.81 20.98 14.45
CA TYR A 276 -11.62 20.80 15.64
C TYR A 276 -11.62 22.04 16.53
N ALA A 277 -10.44 22.53 16.90
CA ALA A 277 -10.33 23.66 17.81
C ALA A 277 -10.91 24.94 17.21
N GLN A 278 -10.64 25.22 15.93
CA GLN A 278 -11.20 26.37 15.24
C GLN A 278 -12.74 26.30 15.21
N THR A 279 -13.30 25.18 14.76
CA THR A 279 -14.76 25.02 14.65
C THR A 279 -15.45 25.03 16.02
N LYS A 280 -14.88 24.36 17.03
CA LYS A 280 -15.40 24.36 18.40
C LYS A 280 -15.41 25.76 18.99
N HIS A 281 -14.30 26.48 18.89
CA HIS A 281 -14.20 27.85 19.40
C HIS A 281 -15.18 28.81 18.72
N ALA A 282 -15.28 28.73 17.39
CA ALA A 282 -16.21 29.55 16.62
C ALA A 282 -17.67 29.30 17.02
N ILE A 283 -18.05 28.03 17.20
CA ILE A 283 -19.40 27.67 17.66
C ILE A 283 -19.63 28.10 19.11
N THR A 284 -18.62 28.08 19.98
CA THR A 284 -18.72 28.62 21.34
C THR A 284 -19.00 30.13 21.33
N ILE A 285 -18.34 30.90 20.46
CA ILE A 285 -18.63 32.33 20.28
C ILE A 285 -20.08 32.53 19.83
N GLN A 286 -20.51 31.78 18.81
CA GLN A 286 -21.87 31.86 18.29
C GLN A 286 -22.93 31.48 19.35
N ALA A 287 -22.68 30.42 20.13
CA ALA A 287 -23.56 30.00 21.20
C ALA A 287 -23.71 31.08 22.26
N SER A 288 -22.59 31.70 22.67
CA SER A 288 -22.59 32.81 23.62
C SER A 288 -23.42 34.00 23.14
N ARG A 289 -23.26 34.41 21.87
CA ARG A 289 -24.06 35.49 21.26
C ARG A 289 -25.57 35.21 21.27
N ARG A 290 -25.95 33.93 21.18
CA ARG A 290 -27.35 33.49 21.06
C ARG A 290 -27.94 33.01 22.40
N GLY A 291 -27.18 33.05 23.49
CA GLY A 291 -27.61 32.51 24.78
C GLY A 291 -27.89 31.00 24.76
N LEU A 292 -27.15 30.25 23.95
CA LEU A 292 -27.30 28.80 23.79
C LEU A 292 -26.18 28.03 24.51
N ASP A 293 -26.43 26.76 24.81
CA ASP A 293 -25.39 25.85 25.28
C ASP A 293 -24.40 25.52 24.15
N ALA A 294 -23.13 25.81 24.37
CA ALA A 294 -22.09 25.68 23.34
C ALA A 294 -21.81 24.23 22.95
N SER A 295 -21.81 23.31 23.93
CA SER A 295 -21.51 21.89 23.69
C SER A 295 -22.64 21.21 22.92
N LYS A 296 -23.89 21.51 23.26
CA LYS A 296 -25.08 21.08 22.53
C LYS A 296 -25.10 21.64 21.12
N LEU A 297 -24.89 22.95 20.95
CA LEU A 297 -24.86 23.57 19.61
C LEU A 297 -23.78 22.95 18.73
N TYR A 298 -22.60 22.68 19.29
CA TYR A 298 -21.51 22.03 18.55
C TYR A 298 -21.89 20.61 18.11
N SER A 299 -22.37 19.77 19.04
CA SER A 299 -22.78 18.40 18.76
C SER A 299 -23.88 18.33 17.69
N ASP A 300 -24.94 19.14 17.85
CA ASP A 300 -26.07 19.21 16.92
C ASP A 300 -25.64 19.68 15.52
N THR A 301 -24.68 20.61 15.47
CA THR A 301 -24.11 21.09 14.21
C THR A 301 -23.30 20.00 13.51
N MET A 302 -22.36 19.38 14.21
CA MET A 302 -21.41 18.44 13.60
C MET A 302 -22.06 17.13 13.15
N LYS A 303 -23.11 16.68 13.85
CA LYS A 303 -23.84 15.44 13.51
C LYS A 303 -24.39 15.44 12.08
N ASN A 304 -24.75 16.61 11.55
CA ASN A 304 -25.39 16.75 10.24
C ASN A 304 -24.42 17.10 9.11
N ILE A 305 -23.10 17.10 9.39
CA ILE A 305 -22.07 17.52 8.44
C ILE A 305 -21.11 16.36 8.20
N ASP A 306 -20.84 16.05 6.94
CA ASP A 306 -19.82 15.08 6.55
C ASP A 306 -18.44 15.48 7.11
N VAL A 307 -17.64 14.53 7.58
CA VAL A 307 -16.34 14.80 8.23
C VAL A 307 -15.45 15.71 7.40
N LYS A 308 -15.38 15.53 6.07
CA LYS A 308 -14.54 16.35 5.18
C LYS A 308 -14.94 17.84 5.16
N ASN A 309 -16.18 18.12 5.56
CA ASN A 309 -16.79 19.44 5.57
C ASN A 309 -16.84 20.07 6.98
N ARG A 310 -16.31 19.41 8.01
CA ARG A 310 -16.25 19.95 9.38
C ARG A 310 -15.09 20.94 9.51
N ASN A 311 -15.19 22.08 8.83
CA ASN A 311 -14.22 23.17 8.90
C ASN A 311 -14.93 24.53 8.82
N ILE A 312 -14.32 25.59 9.39
CA ILE A 312 -14.95 26.92 9.47
C ILE A 312 -15.43 27.41 8.11
N TRP A 313 -14.63 27.23 7.06
CA TRP A 313 -14.96 27.68 5.71
C TRP A 313 -16.28 27.09 5.19
N TYR A 314 -16.46 25.79 5.35
CA TYR A 314 -17.71 25.13 4.97
C TYR A 314 -18.89 25.62 5.83
N LEU A 315 -18.69 25.76 7.15
CA LEU A 315 -19.76 26.24 8.05
C LEU A 315 -20.22 27.65 7.66
N LYS A 316 -19.29 28.56 7.36
CA LYS A 316 -19.61 29.93 6.92
C LYS A 316 -20.29 29.94 5.56
N LYS A 317 -19.76 29.19 4.59
CA LYS A 317 -20.30 29.10 3.22
C LYS A 317 -21.75 28.63 3.20
N ASN A 318 -22.11 27.74 4.12
CA ASN A 318 -23.45 27.17 4.24
C ASN A 318 -24.34 27.84 5.30
N ASN A 319 -23.94 29.02 5.80
CA ASN A 319 -24.69 29.79 6.82
C ASN A 319 -24.98 29.03 8.12
N VAL A 320 -24.14 28.05 8.47
CA VAL A 320 -24.19 27.34 9.75
C VAL A 320 -23.48 28.14 10.85
N LEU A 321 -22.41 28.84 10.47
CA LEU A 321 -21.66 29.77 11.30
C LEU A 321 -21.87 31.21 10.81
N ASP A 322 -22.03 32.15 11.75
CA ASP A 322 -22.13 33.58 11.46
C ASP A 322 -20.91 34.05 10.64
N LYS A 323 -21.16 34.86 9.60
CA LYS A 323 -20.14 35.20 8.59
C LYS A 323 -18.99 36.06 9.13
N ASP A 324 -19.19 36.74 10.25
CA ASP A 324 -18.20 37.58 10.93
C ASP A 324 -17.35 36.81 11.95
N ILE A 325 -17.65 35.53 12.21
CA ILE A 325 -16.81 34.67 13.05
C ILE A 325 -15.73 34.04 12.16
N ASP A 326 -14.48 34.43 12.41
CA ASP A 326 -13.29 33.97 11.68
C ASP A 326 -12.45 32.97 12.47
N GLU A 327 -11.50 32.32 11.79
CA GLU A 327 -10.44 31.56 12.45
C GLU A 327 -9.62 32.46 13.37
N THR A 328 -9.25 31.94 14.55
CA THR A 328 -8.38 32.66 15.48
C THR A 328 -6.91 32.36 15.21
N ASN A 329 -6.10 33.42 15.17
CA ASN A 329 -4.65 33.31 15.05
C ASN A 329 -4.01 32.58 16.23
N ILE A 330 -4.66 32.55 17.41
CA ILE A 330 -4.16 31.84 18.59
C ILE A 330 -3.99 30.35 18.30
N ILE A 331 -5.03 29.70 17.78
CA ILE A 331 -5.02 28.27 17.46
C ILE A 331 -4.01 28.00 16.33
N SER A 332 -4.02 28.83 15.28
CA SER A 332 -3.08 28.70 14.16
C SER A 332 -1.61 28.84 14.61
N ASN A 333 -1.33 29.72 15.57
CA ASN A 333 0.01 29.90 16.15
C ASN A 333 0.43 28.73 17.04
N VAL A 334 -0.50 28.12 17.78
CA VAL A 334 -0.21 26.88 18.53
C VAL A 334 0.10 25.75 17.54
N ARG A 335 -0.75 25.51 16.54
CA ARG A 335 -0.56 24.49 15.49
C ARG A 335 0.83 24.58 14.85
N LYS A 336 1.31 25.78 14.52
CA LYS A 336 2.63 26.03 13.92
C LYS A 336 3.80 25.47 14.74
N LYS A 337 3.66 25.31 16.06
CA LYS A 337 4.69 24.70 16.91
C LYS A 337 4.82 23.19 16.71
N TYR A 338 3.73 22.54 16.29
CA TYR A 338 3.60 21.09 16.21
C TYR A 338 3.65 20.56 14.78
N GLU A 339 3.54 21.42 13.76
CA GLU A 339 3.67 21.00 12.37
C GLU A 339 5.14 20.85 11.96
N PRO A 340 5.45 19.93 11.03
CA PRO A 340 6.77 19.89 10.38
C PRO A 340 7.16 21.26 9.83
N HIS A 341 8.32 21.77 10.23
CA HIS A 341 8.78 23.11 9.85
C HIS A 341 10.29 23.15 9.63
N LEU A 342 10.79 24.29 9.15
CA LEU A 342 12.22 24.51 8.91
C LEU A 342 12.83 25.42 9.96
N VAL A 343 13.93 24.97 10.56
CA VAL A 343 14.81 25.80 11.40
C VAL A 343 16.21 25.73 10.80
N ASN A 344 16.81 26.87 10.45
CA ASN A 344 18.13 26.94 9.81
C ASN A 344 18.27 26.01 8.58
N ASN A 345 17.21 25.93 7.76
CA ASN A 345 17.13 25.04 6.61
C ASN A 345 17.30 23.55 6.98
N GLN A 346 16.94 23.14 8.19
CA GLN A 346 16.79 21.74 8.59
C GLN A 346 15.34 21.46 8.94
N ILE A 347 14.86 20.27 8.57
CA ILE A 347 13.50 19.86 8.90
C ILE A 347 13.43 19.47 10.37
N VAL A 348 12.50 20.07 11.10
CA VAL A 348 12.19 19.73 12.48
C VAL A 348 10.91 18.93 12.49
N LEU A 349 10.98 17.73 13.08
CA LEU A 349 9.91 16.75 13.09
C LEU A 349 9.59 16.37 14.53
N THR A 350 8.43 16.78 15.00
CA THR A 350 7.89 16.44 16.32
C THR A 350 7.06 15.16 16.27
N ASN A 351 6.28 14.99 15.20
CA ASN A 351 5.24 13.98 15.09
C ASN A 351 5.33 13.08 13.84
N GLU A 352 6.31 13.33 12.96
CA GLU A 352 6.46 12.63 11.69
C GLU A 352 7.87 12.06 11.52
N SER A 353 8.02 11.21 10.51
CA SER A 353 9.29 10.60 10.12
C SER A 353 9.96 11.37 8.98
N SER A 354 11.29 11.33 8.89
CA SER A 354 12.01 11.81 7.69
C SER A 354 12.25 10.66 6.71
N PHE A 355 12.55 11.01 5.46
CA PHE A 355 12.99 10.01 4.48
C PHE A 355 14.22 9.24 4.96
N GLU A 356 15.18 9.94 5.56
CA GLU A 356 16.39 9.35 6.13
C GLU A 356 16.08 8.40 7.31
N ASN A 357 15.03 8.64 8.10
CA ASN A 357 14.60 7.68 9.11
C ASN A 357 14.13 6.37 8.47
N LEU A 358 13.35 6.44 7.39
CA LEU A 358 12.85 5.26 6.68
C LEU A 358 13.99 4.47 6.02
N ILE A 359 14.94 5.15 5.37
CA ILE A 359 16.10 4.47 4.79
C ILE A 359 16.94 3.79 5.88
N ASN A 360 17.18 4.46 7.02
CA ASN A 360 17.91 3.86 8.12
C ASN A 360 17.20 2.68 8.80
N LEU A 361 15.86 2.63 8.73
CA LEU A 361 15.08 1.51 9.25
C LEU A 361 15.36 0.21 8.47
N PHE A 362 15.62 0.31 7.16
CA PHE A 362 15.73 -0.85 6.27
C PHE A 362 17.11 -1.08 5.66
N LYS A 363 18.09 -0.19 5.89
CA LYS A 363 19.41 -0.22 5.23
C LYS A 363 20.19 -1.53 5.38
N ASP A 364 19.96 -2.28 6.46
CA ASP A 364 20.65 -3.52 6.79
C ASP A 364 19.76 -4.76 6.57
N ASP A 365 18.56 -4.58 5.99
CA ASP A 365 17.65 -5.68 5.66
C ASP A 365 17.68 -5.96 4.16
N ASP A 366 18.49 -6.95 3.78
CA ASP A 366 18.61 -7.39 2.40
C ASP A 366 17.29 -7.94 1.83
N ASN A 367 16.26 -8.24 2.63
CA ASN A 367 14.98 -8.73 2.12
C ASN A 367 13.98 -7.61 1.80
N VAL A 368 14.33 -6.34 2.01
CA VAL A 368 13.41 -5.24 1.80
C VAL A 368 13.57 -4.61 0.41
N VAL A 369 12.44 -4.21 -0.17
CA VAL A 369 12.39 -3.35 -1.34
C VAL A 369 11.36 -2.24 -1.12
N LEU A 370 11.72 -1.03 -1.54
CA LEU A 370 10.85 0.15 -1.45
C LEU A 370 10.28 0.53 -2.82
N SER A 371 9.09 1.12 -2.79
CA SER A 371 8.41 1.75 -3.91
C SER A 371 7.94 3.14 -3.52
N PHE A 372 7.91 4.08 -4.47
CA PHE A 372 7.04 5.24 -4.30
C PHE A 372 5.58 4.77 -4.26
N ALA A 373 4.83 5.20 -3.24
CA ALA A 373 3.38 5.17 -3.26
C ALA A 373 2.91 6.28 -4.21
N HIS A 374 1.91 6.00 -5.06
CA HIS A 374 1.21 6.97 -5.93
C HIS A 374 2.10 8.16 -6.38
N PRO A 375 3.17 7.90 -7.16
CA PRO A 375 4.32 8.81 -7.32
C PRO A 375 3.98 10.22 -7.82
N TYR A 376 2.85 10.36 -8.52
CA TYR A 376 2.30 11.66 -8.94
C TYR A 376 2.07 12.62 -7.77
N PHE A 377 1.51 12.15 -6.64
CA PHE A 377 1.24 13.01 -5.48
C PHE A 377 2.52 13.48 -4.78
N THR A 378 3.58 12.66 -4.79
CA THR A 378 4.90 13.11 -4.38
C THR A 378 5.47 14.13 -5.37
N ALA A 379 5.39 13.85 -6.67
CA ALA A 379 5.97 14.67 -7.73
C ALA A 379 5.46 16.12 -7.71
N MET A 380 4.14 16.30 -7.57
CA MET A 380 3.50 17.62 -7.61
C MET A 380 3.91 18.58 -6.47
N LYS A 381 4.62 18.08 -5.45
CA LYS A 381 5.15 18.88 -4.33
C LYS A 381 6.47 19.59 -4.67
N PHE A 382 7.05 19.34 -5.86
CA PHE A 382 8.38 19.84 -6.24
C PHE A 382 8.38 20.71 -7.50
N HIS A 383 9.28 21.71 -7.55
CA HIS A 383 9.48 22.52 -8.75
C HIS A 383 10.10 21.74 -9.91
N ASN A 384 11.02 20.83 -9.61
CA ASN A 384 11.65 19.94 -10.57
C ASN A 384 11.42 18.49 -10.10
N PRO A 385 10.22 17.93 -10.36
CA PRO A 385 9.84 16.64 -9.83
C PRO A 385 10.79 15.52 -10.26
N ARG A 386 11.22 15.52 -11.53
CA ARG A 386 12.20 14.55 -12.03
C ARG A 386 13.47 14.55 -11.18
N LYS A 387 14.07 15.73 -10.91
CA LYS A 387 15.28 15.82 -10.08
C LYS A 387 15.02 15.36 -8.64
N ALA A 388 13.88 15.72 -8.06
CA ALA A 388 13.52 15.37 -6.69
C ALA A 388 13.34 13.85 -6.52
N LEU A 389 12.52 13.21 -7.36
CA LEU A 389 12.29 11.77 -7.31
C LEU A 389 13.58 10.98 -7.55
N ASN A 390 14.39 11.38 -8.54
CA ASN A 390 15.70 10.75 -8.77
C ASN A 390 16.65 10.94 -7.58
N SER A 391 16.58 12.07 -6.87
CA SER A 391 17.35 12.29 -5.64
C SER A 391 16.94 11.35 -4.52
N PHE A 392 15.64 11.08 -4.33
CA PHE A 392 15.18 10.11 -3.33
C PHE A 392 15.65 8.70 -3.67
N VAL A 393 15.56 8.30 -4.94
CA VAL A 393 16.09 7.00 -5.39
C VAL A 393 17.58 6.89 -5.10
N HIS A 394 18.37 7.91 -5.46
CA HIS A 394 19.81 7.90 -5.18
C HIS A 394 20.11 7.81 -3.67
N LYS A 395 19.43 8.63 -2.85
CA LYS A 395 19.59 8.63 -1.39
C LYS A 395 19.11 7.34 -0.72
N SER A 396 18.24 6.56 -1.36
CA SER A 396 17.79 5.26 -0.84
C SER A 396 18.87 4.18 -0.87
N ASN A 397 20.03 4.46 -1.49
CA ASN A 397 21.14 3.52 -1.63
C ASN A 397 20.73 2.15 -2.19
N GLY A 398 19.83 2.16 -3.19
CA GLY A 398 19.36 0.95 -3.85
C GLY A 398 18.17 0.25 -3.20
N LEU A 399 17.59 0.79 -2.11
CA LEU A 399 16.35 0.25 -1.55
C LEU A 399 15.13 0.51 -2.44
N ILE A 400 15.02 1.70 -3.05
CA ILE A 400 13.94 1.99 -4.01
C ILE A 400 14.28 1.36 -5.36
N LYS A 401 13.58 0.27 -5.70
CA LYS A 401 13.72 -0.43 -6.99
C LYS A 401 12.41 -0.50 -7.78
N VAL A 402 11.32 -0.11 -7.14
CA VAL A 402 9.95 -0.28 -7.63
C VAL A 402 9.24 1.07 -7.63
N SER A 403 8.20 1.20 -8.46
CA SER A 403 7.31 2.36 -8.46
C SER A 403 5.88 1.91 -8.72
N GLU A 404 4.93 2.46 -7.96
CA GLU A 404 3.49 2.24 -8.14
C GLU A 404 2.94 3.02 -9.34
N ALA A 405 3.52 2.78 -10.52
CA ALA A 405 3.18 3.47 -11.75
C ALA A 405 1.75 3.15 -12.24
N TYR A 406 1.17 2.04 -11.78
CA TYR A 406 -0.19 1.61 -12.11
C TYR A 406 -1.16 1.76 -10.93
N HIS A 407 -0.94 2.77 -10.07
CA HIS A 407 -1.91 3.20 -9.06
C HIS A 407 -3.27 3.54 -9.68
N GLN A 408 -4.37 3.25 -8.97
CA GLN A 408 -5.72 3.31 -9.54
C GLN A 408 -6.68 4.27 -8.86
N ALA A 409 -6.39 4.76 -7.67
CA ALA A 409 -7.29 5.63 -6.91
C ALA A 409 -7.04 7.13 -7.17
N TYR A 410 -6.58 7.50 -8.36
CA TYR A 410 -6.47 8.91 -8.73
C TYR A 410 -7.86 9.56 -8.80
N PRO A 411 -8.07 10.72 -8.14
CA PRO A 411 -9.27 11.54 -8.29
C PRO A 411 -9.55 11.91 -9.75
N GLY A 412 -10.82 12.09 -10.12
CA GLY A 412 -11.22 12.34 -11.51
C GLY A 412 -10.70 13.65 -12.12
N ASP A 413 -10.24 14.59 -11.29
CA ASP A 413 -9.59 15.84 -11.70
C ASP A 413 -8.07 15.70 -11.92
N VAL A 414 -7.48 14.55 -11.61
CA VAL A 414 -6.07 14.26 -11.91
C VAL A 414 -5.89 13.95 -13.40
N SER A 415 -4.98 14.68 -14.04
CA SER A 415 -4.64 14.48 -15.46
C SER A 415 -3.82 13.22 -15.67
N ALA A 416 -4.33 12.30 -16.50
CA ALA A 416 -3.62 11.09 -16.91
C ALA A 416 -2.27 11.38 -17.59
N ASP A 417 -2.16 12.48 -18.34
CA ASP A 417 -0.92 12.87 -19.00
C ASP A 417 0.16 13.23 -17.98
N LYS A 418 -0.19 13.96 -16.91
CA LYS A 418 0.77 14.29 -15.83
C LYS A 418 1.19 13.05 -15.03
N VAL A 419 0.28 12.11 -14.83
CA VAL A 419 0.61 10.81 -14.21
C VAL A 419 1.59 10.04 -15.09
N ASN A 420 1.35 9.97 -16.40
CA ASN A 420 2.25 9.31 -17.35
C ASN A 420 3.62 10.01 -17.42
N GLU A 421 3.65 11.34 -17.43
CA GLU A 421 4.89 12.12 -17.38
C GLU A 421 5.70 11.80 -16.11
N THR A 422 5.04 11.74 -14.95
CA THR A 422 5.68 11.37 -13.70
C THR A 422 6.25 9.95 -13.75
N ASN A 423 5.49 9.01 -14.30
CA ASN A 423 5.93 7.63 -14.48
C ASN A 423 7.15 7.51 -15.41
N ASP A 424 7.28 8.42 -16.38
CA ASP A 424 8.43 8.46 -17.28
C ASP A 424 9.72 8.96 -16.59
N TYR A 425 9.59 9.80 -15.55
CA TYR A 425 10.74 10.19 -14.71
C TYR A 425 11.36 8.99 -13.98
N LEU A 426 10.56 7.97 -13.71
CA LEU A 426 10.89 6.76 -12.95
C LEU A 426 10.94 5.50 -13.82
N LYS A 427 11.02 5.65 -15.15
CA LYS A 427 10.91 4.52 -16.11
C LYS A 427 11.93 3.38 -15.94
N TYR A 428 13.02 3.63 -15.20
CA TYR A 428 14.07 2.65 -14.90
C TYR A 428 13.75 1.78 -13.67
N LEU A 429 12.71 2.13 -12.90
CA LEU A 429 12.20 1.32 -11.79
C LEU A 429 11.21 0.26 -12.32
N ILE A 430 11.09 -0.84 -11.59
CA ILE A 430 10.09 -1.88 -11.90
C ILE A 430 8.71 -1.32 -11.58
N LYS A 431 7.77 -1.45 -12.52
CA LYS A 431 6.42 -0.88 -12.39
C LYS A 431 5.47 -1.89 -11.74
N ILE A 432 4.79 -1.46 -10.69
CA ILE A 432 3.71 -2.21 -10.04
C ILE A 432 2.43 -1.38 -10.00
N GLY A 433 1.33 -1.99 -9.54
CA GLY A 433 0.07 -1.31 -9.31
C GLY A 433 -0.55 -1.68 -7.98
N GLY A 434 -1.47 -0.83 -7.58
CA GLY A 434 -2.23 -0.90 -6.34
C GLY A 434 -3.64 -0.38 -6.55
N SER A 435 -4.62 -0.99 -5.89
CA SER A 435 -6.01 -0.53 -5.95
C SER A 435 -6.28 0.63 -5.00
N ASP A 436 -5.47 0.75 -3.94
CA ASP A 436 -5.64 1.70 -2.84
C ASP A 436 -7.07 1.60 -2.26
N ASN A 437 -7.44 0.36 -1.93
CA ASN A 437 -8.80 0.01 -1.55
C ASN A 437 -9.07 0.34 -0.08
N HIS A 438 -9.95 1.33 0.16
CA HIS A 438 -10.51 1.64 1.48
C HIS A 438 -11.96 1.15 1.68
N LYS A 439 -12.46 0.28 0.80
CA LYS A 439 -13.85 -0.20 0.83
C LYS A 439 -14.02 -1.35 1.83
N ALA A 440 -15.25 -1.58 2.28
CA ALA A 440 -15.59 -2.67 3.19
C ALA A 440 -15.62 -4.07 2.52
N THR A 441 -15.54 -4.10 1.20
CA THR A 441 -15.47 -5.30 0.35
C THR A 441 -14.34 -5.04 -0.65
N TYR A 442 -13.57 -6.07 -0.94
CA TYR A 442 -12.51 -6.06 -1.93
C TYR A 442 -13.07 -6.67 -3.23
N ILE A 443 -12.84 -7.94 -3.49
CA ILE A 443 -13.38 -8.60 -4.68
C ILE A 443 -14.82 -8.96 -4.40
N GLY A 444 -15.74 -8.09 -4.80
CA GLY A 444 -17.18 -8.35 -4.72
C GLY A 444 -17.49 -9.66 -5.45
N VAL A 445 -17.68 -10.73 -4.67
CA VAL A 445 -18.00 -12.06 -5.19
C VAL A 445 -19.48 -12.05 -5.58
N ASN A 446 -19.81 -11.33 -6.63
CA ASN A 446 -21.09 -11.51 -7.30
C ASN A 446 -20.87 -12.57 -8.39
N GLU A 447 -21.52 -13.71 -8.18
CA GLU A 447 -21.56 -14.87 -9.08
C GLU A 447 -21.91 -14.52 -10.53
#